data_AF-Q8Q0G6-F1
#
_entry.id   AF-Q8Q0G6-F1
#
_cell.length_a   1.000
_cell.length_b   1.000
_cell.length_c   1.000
_cell.angle_alpha   90.00
_cell.angle_beta   90.00
_cell.angle_gamma   90.00
#
_symmetry.space_group_name_H-M   'P 1'
#
loop_
_entity.id
_entity.type
_entity.pdbx_description
1 polymer ?
#
loop_
_entity_poly.entity_id
_entity_poly.type
_entity_poly.pdbx_seq_one_letter_code
_entity_poly.pdbx_strand_id
1 'polypeptide(L)'
;MWCIQTIDTEYRDRMYDILSLYEEDYDPKKPLICLDEKPKQLLRDKRMSIPMKLGSSEKYDYEYVRNGTANIFMAVEFKAGKRVTQVTKRRTMKDFAQFMKILVTEKYSEAEVIRLVTDNLNIHKEKSFYEAFSEEEAKKILDKIEFHYTPKHASWLNAAEIEINVMDIECTGRRIGNIETLKNEVDSWTKRRNEHKRKIEWKFTRKNADEKMSKYYVK
;
A
#
# COMPACT_ATOMS: atom_id res chain seq x y z
N MET A 1 -17.53 -5.81 6.64
CA MET A 1 -17.50 -7.08 7.40
C MET A 1 -16.54 -7.99 6.65
N TRP A 2 -15.42 -8.35 7.26
CA TRP A 2 -14.39 -9.17 6.61
C TRP A 2 -14.81 -10.64 6.69
N CYS A 3 -14.79 -11.35 5.56
CA CYS A 3 -15.10 -12.78 5.53
C CYS A 3 -13.81 -13.57 5.76
N ILE A 4 -13.45 -13.77 7.02
CA ILE A 4 -12.38 -14.68 7.40
C ILE A 4 -12.98 -16.09 7.35
N GLN A 5 -12.59 -16.91 6.38
CA GLN A 5 -13.16 -18.23 6.18
C GLN A 5 -12.73 -19.19 7.30
N THR A 6 -11.43 -19.26 7.56
CA THR A 6 -10.83 -20.20 8.51
C THR A 6 -9.60 -19.56 9.16
N ILE A 7 -9.42 -19.76 10.46
CA ILE A 7 -8.22 -19.36 11.20
C ILE A 7 -7.46 -20.63 11.59
N ASP A 8 -6.71 -21.15 10.63
CA ASP A 8 -5.85 -22.32 10.79
C ASP A 8 -4.49 -21.93 11.41
N THR A 9 -3.58 -22.90 11.51
CA THR A 9 -2.25 -22.67 12.07
C THR A 9 -1.43 -21.69 11.22
N GLU A 10 -1.45 -21.81 9.88
CA GLU A 10 -0.72 -20.91 8.98
C GLU A 10 -1.22 -19.46 9.10
N TYR A 11 -2.54 -19.26 9.18
CA TYR A 11 -3.15 -17.94 9.38
C TYR A 11 -2.66 -17.32 10.68
N ARG A 12 -2.66 -18.09 11.77
CA ARG A 12 -2.25 -17.60 13.09
C ARG A 12 -0.77 -17.25 13.13
N ASP A 13 0.08 -18.10 12.58
CA ASP A 13 1.52 -17.87 12.56
C ASP A 13 1.87 -16.57 11.84
N ARG A 14 1.29 -16.34 10.65
CA ARG A 14 1.48 -15.09 9.90
C ARG A 14 0.86 -13.88 10.58
N MET A 15 -0.31 -14.04 11.20
CA MET A 15 -0.94 -12.96 11.95
C MET A 15 -0.04 -12.55 13.13
N TYR A 16 0.42 -13.51 13.93
CA TYR A 16 1.27 -13.23 15.08
C TYR A 16 2.65 -12.71 14.70
N ASP A 17 3.23 -13.17 13.60
CA ASP A 17 4.46 -12.60 13.03
C ASP A 17 4.32 -11.09 12.80
N ILE A 18 3.30 -10.67 12.03
CA ILE A 18 3.05 -9.25 11.73
C ILE A 18 2.73 -8.45 13.00
N LEU A 19 1.91 -8.99 13.89
CA LEU A 19 1.56 -8.31 15.14
C LEU A 19 2.79 -8.11 16.04
N SER A 20 3.72 -9.06 16.05
CA SER A 20 4.97 -8.93 16.81
C SER A 20 5.83 -7.81 16.23
N LEU A 21 6.00 -7.74 14.90
CA LEU A 21 6.70 -6.63 14.22
C LEU A 21 6.06 -5.26 14.51
N TYR A 22 4.72 -5.23 14.57
CA TYR A 22 3.97 -4.00 14.82
C TYR A 22 4.13 -3.52 16.27
N GLU A 23 4.44 -4.41 17.21
CA GLU A 23 4.70 -4.10 18.62
C GLU A 23 6.14 -3.65 18.90
N GLU A 24 7.10 -3.97 18.04
CA GLU A 24 8.51 -3.56 18.23
C GLU A 24 8.73 -2.04 18.27
N ASP A 25 9.81 -1.60 18.89
CA ASP A 25 10.22 -0.20 18.81
C ASP A 25 10.65 0.19 17.39
N TYR A 26 10.58 1.49 17.10
CA TYR A 26 11.00 2.02 15.80
C TYR A 26 12.51 1.92 15.61
N ASP A 27 12.95 1.22 14.56
CA ASP A 27 14.35 1.14 14.15
C ASP A 27 14.52 1.62 12.68
N PRO A 28 15.19 2.75 12.42
CA PRO A 28 15.44 3.25 11.08
C PRO A 28 16.43 2.40 10.25
N LYS A 29 17.22 1.52 10.88
CA LYS A 29 18.07 0.55 10.18
C LYS A 29 17.31 -0.67 9.69
N LYS A 30 16.18 -0.98 10.33
CA LYS A 30 15.27 -2.08 9.99
C LYS A 30 13.84 -1.59 9.77
N PRO A 31 13.61 -0.65 8.83
CA PRO A 31 12.31 -0.05 8.62
C PRO A 31 11.26 -1.12 8.29
N LEU A 32 10.14 -1.03 8.99
CA LEU A 32 8.96 -1.84 8.74
C LEU A 32 8.07 -1.12 7.72
N ILE A 33 8.02 -1.64 6.50
CA ILE A 33 7.28 -1.06 5.39
C ILE A 33 6.09 -1.94 5.05
N CYS A 34 4.90 -1.37 5.12
CA CYS A 34 3.67 -2.01 4.67
C CYS A 34 3.41 -1.59 3.23
N LEU A 35 3.23 -2.55 2.33
CA LEU A 35 3.03 -2.33 0.91
C LEU A 35 1.70 -2.90 0.45
N ASP A 36 1.02 -2.15 -0.41
CA ASP A 36 -0.14 -2.63 -1.16
C ASP A 36 -0.30 -1.80 -2.46
N GLU A 37 -1.20 -2.21 -3.35
CA GLU A 37 -1.54 -1.42 -4.53
C GLU A 37 -3.01 -1.18 -4.76
N LYS A 38 -3.28 0.02 -5.28
CA LYS A 38 -4.61 0.44 -5.63
C LYS A 38 -4.81 0.51 -7.15
N PRO A 39 -5.69 -0.32 -7.74
CA PRO A 39 -6.18 -0.07 -9.10
C PRO A 39 -7.08 1.18 -9.11
N LYS A 40 -6.86 2.07 -10.07
CA LYS A 40 -7.64 3.30 -10.26
C LYS A 40 -8.20 3.37 -11.67
N GLN A 41 -9.53 3.48 -11.79
CA GLN A 41 -10.16 3.82 -13.06
C GLN A 41 -9.93 5.30 -13.38
N LEU A 42 -9.52 5.57 -14.61
CA LEU A 42 -9.35 6.93 -15.12
C LEU A 42 -10.66 7.39 -15.73
N LEU A 43 -11.35 8.30 -15.05
CA LEU A 43 -12.67 8.79 -15.41
C LEU A 43 -12.61 10.29 -15.68
N ARG A 44 -12.96 10.69 -16.90
CA ARG A 44 -13.09 12.10 -17.29
C ARG A 44 -14.56 12.50 -17.28
N ASP A 45 -14.89 13.68 -16.78
CA ASP A 45 -16.23 14.22 -16.93
C ASP A 45 -16.57 14.42 -18.40
N LYS A 46 -17.79 14.02 -18.79
CA LYS A 46 -18.24 14.19 -20.18
C LYS A 46 -18.67 15.62 -20.46
N ARG A 47 -19.21 16.30 -19.44
CA ARG A 47 -19.63 17.70 -19.47
C ARG A 47 -18.90 18.48 -18.37
N MET A 48 -18.61 19.75 -18.63
CA MET A 48 -18.05 20.63 -17.60
C MET A 48 -19.06 20.79 -16.46
N SER A 49 -18.56 20.83 -15.22
CA SER A 49 -19.40 21.11 -14.05
C SER A 49 -20.00 22.51 -14.15
N ILE A 50 -21.19 22.68 -13.56
CA ILE A 50 -21.78 24.00 -13.39
C ILE A 50 -21.22 24.56 -12.08
N PRO A 51 -20.47 25.68 -12.11
CA PRO A 51 -19.83 26.24 -10.93
C PRO A 51 -20.82 26.55 -9.81
N MET A 52 -20.33 26.47 -8.57
CA MET A 52 -21.06 26.89 -7.39
C MET A 52 -21.50 28.36 -7.50
N LYS A 53 -22.70 28.65 -7.01
CA LYS A 53 -23.22 30.02 -6.82
C LYS A 53 -23.77 30.15 -5.40
N LEU A 54 -23.97 31.39 -4.92
CA LEU A 54 -24.57 31.61 -3.60
C LEU A 54 -25.90 30.85 -3.49
N GLY A 55 -26.01 29.95 -2.50
CA GLY A 55 -27.20 29.11 -2.29
C GLY A 55 -27.31 27.86 -3.18
N SER A 56 -26.34 27.57 -4.05
CA SER A 56 -26.33 26.36 -4.89
C SER A 56 -24.94 25.75 -4.95
N SER A 57 -24.79 24.52 -4.47
CA SER A 57 -23.57 23.72 -4.64
C SER A 57 -23.23 23.53 -6.12
N GLU A 58 -21.95 23.27 -6.37
CA GLU A 58 -21.47 22.85 -7.69
C GLU A 58 -22.22 21.59 -8.16
N LYS A 59 -22.55 21.53 -9.45
CA LYS A 59 -23.29 20.41 -10.05
C LYS A 59 -22.42 19.70 -11.07
N TYR A 60 -22.38 18.38 -10.97
CA TYR A 60 -21.65 17.50 -11.86
C TYR A 60 -22.63 16.64 -12.65
N ASP A 61 -22.27 16.33 -13.89
CA ASP A 61 -23.04 15.39 -14.71
C ASP A 61 -22.76 13.95 -14.26
N TYR A 62 -23.79 13.10 -14.31
CA TYR A 62 -23.65 11.69 -13.97
C TYR A 62 -22.80 10.95 -15.00
N GLU A 63 -22.85 11.37 -16.28
CA GLU A 63 -22.10 10.75 -17.36
C GLU A 63 -20.58 11.02 -17.26
N TYR A 64 -19.80 9.97 -17.54
CA TYR A 64 -18.33 10.04 -17.57
C TYR A 64 -17.78 9.24 -18.75
N VAL A 65 -16.55 9.56 -19.15
CA VAL A 65 -15.78 8.84 -20.16
C VAL A 65 -14.71 8.01 -19.47
N ARG A 66 -14.65 6.71 -19.78
CA ARG A 66 -13.61 5.79 -19.29
C ARG A 66 -12.36 5.93 -20.15
N ASN A 67 -11.26 6.35 -19.54
CA ASN A 67 -9.96 6.53 -20.19
C ASN A 67 -8.96 5.43 -19.79
N GLY A 68 -9.47 4.24 -19.47
CA GLY A 68 -8.67 3.10 -19.03
C GLY A 68 -8.43 3.07 -17.52
N THR A 69 -7.33 2.43 -17.12
CA THR A 69 -6.97 2.20 -15.71
C THR A 69 -5.50 2.50 -15.47
N ALA A 70 -5.18 2.83 -14.23
CA ALA A 70 -3.83 2.95 -13.71
C ALA A 70 -3.71 2.14 -12.41
N ASN A 71 -2.48 1.99 -11.93
CA ASN A 71 -2.14 1.40 -10.65
C ASN A 71 -1.39 2.42 -9.80
N ILE A 72 -1.56 2.33 -8.48
CA ILE A 72 -0.82 3.14 -7.52
C ILE A 72 -0.19 2.19 -6.51
N PHE A 73 1.14 2.07 -6.52
CA PHE A 73 1.87 1.42 -5.43
C PHE A 73 1.89 2.35 -4.22
N MET A 74 1.61 1.81 -3.04
CA MET A 74 1.69 2.49 -1.76
C MET A 74 2.61 1.71 -0.84
N ALA A 75 3.72 2.32 -0.41
CA ALA A 75 4.57 1.81 0.65
C ALA A 75 4.53 2.79 1.83
N VAL A 76 4.17 2.32 3.02
CA VAL A 76 4.07 3.14 4.23
C VAL A 76 4.91 2.57 5.36
N GLU A 77 5.79 3.41 5.90
CA GLU A 77 6.53 3.18 7.15
C GLU A 77 5.78 3.93 8.25
N PHE A 78 4.73 3.30 8.76
CA PHE A 78 3.68 3.99 9.52
C PHE A 78 4.16 4.57 10.86
N LYS A 79 5.17 3.97 11.49
CA LYS A 79 5.81 4.45 12.74
C LYS A 79 6.69 5.68 12.53
N ALA A 80 7.36 5.77 11.38
CA ALA A 80 8.12 6.96 10.97
C ALA A 80 7.23 8.08 10.45
N GLY A 81 6.03 7.72 9.98
CA GLY A 81 5.15 8.64 9.28
C GLY A 81 5.73 9.02 7.92
N LYS A 82 6.30 8.04 7.21
CA LYS A 82 6.86 8.17 5.87
C LYS A 82 6.10 7.27 4.89
N ARG A 83 5.92 7.73 3.66
CA ARG A 83 5.33 6.96 2.56
C ARG A 83 6.05 7.22 1.25
N VAL A 84 6.02 6.23 0.37
CA VAL A 84 6.51 6.28 -0.99
C VAL A 84 5.39 5.75 -1.89
N THR A 85 5.06 6.53 -2.92
CA THR A 85 4.00 6.17 -3.87
C THR A 85 4.55 6.16 -5.28
N GLN A 86 3.98 5.33 -6.14
CA GLN A 86 4.28 5.37 -7.57
C GLN A 86 3.04 5.02 -8.40
N VAL A 87 2.67 5.91 -9.32
CA VAL A 87 1.59 5.66 -10.27
C VAL A 87 2.16 5.01 -11.54
N THR A 88 1.66 3.82 -11.86
CA THR A 88 2.07 3.03 -13.03
C THR A 88 0.88 2.74 -13.93
N LYS A 89 1.14 2.44 -15.22
CA LYS A 89 0.08 2.03 -16.15
C LYS A 89 -0.44 0.62 -15.86
N ARG A 90 0.42 -0.23 -15.31
CA ARG A 90 0.17 -1.65 -15.05
C ARG A 90 0.77 -2.04 -13.70
N ARG A 91 0.38 -3.22 -13.22
CA ARG A 91 0.89 -3.86 -12.01
C ARG A 91 1.46 -5.24 -12.37
N THR A 92 2.56 -5.24 -13.11
CA THR A 92 3.28 -6.46 -13.49
C THR A 92 4.40 -6.79 -12.49
N MET A 93 4.98 -7.98 -12.61
CA MET A 93 6.18 -8.36 -11.85
C MET A 93 7.33 -7.35 -12.05
N LYS A 94 7.49 -6.85 -13.28
CA LYS A 94 8.50 -5.82 -13.60
C LYS A 94 8.18 -4.49 -12.94
N ASP A 95 6.91 -4.06 -12.95
CA ASP A 95 6.51 -2.81 -12.29
C ASP A 95 6.76 -2.88 -10.77
N PHE A 96 6.40 -4.00 -10.13
CA PHE A 96 6.65 -4.22 -8.70
C PHE A 96 8.16 -4.23 -8.38
N ALA A 97 8.96 -4.96 -9.15
CA ALA A 97 10.40 -5.04 -8.92
C ALA A 97 11.10 -3.68 -9.10
N GLN A 98 10.66 -2.87 -10.06
CA GLN A 98 11.16 -1.49 -10.24
C GLN A 98 10.79 -0.60 -9.05
N PHE A 99 9.55 -0.70 -8.54
CA PHE A 99 9.14 0.03 -7.35
C PHE A 99 9.97 -0.37 -6.12
N MET A 100 10.20 -1.67 -5.92
CA MET A 100 11.03 -2.19 -4.84
C MET A 100 12.49 -1.77 -4.97
N LYS A 101 13.04 -1.73 -6.19
CA LYS A 101 14.38 -1.19 -6.44
C LYS A 101 14.49 0.25 -5.95
N ILE A 102 13.53 1.13 -6.31
CA ILE A 102 13.50 2.52 -5.84
C ILE A 102 13.46 2.59 -4.30
N LEU A 103 12.66 1.73 -3.65
CA LEU A 103 12.63 1.66 -2.20
C LEU A 103 14.00 1.33 -1.61
N VAL A 104 14.64 0.27 -2.11
CA VAL A 104 15.92 -0.23 -1.61
C VAL A 104 17.09 0.71 -1.92
N THR A 105 17.18 1.22 -3.15
CA THR A 105 18.39 1.94 -3.61
C THR A 105 18.32 3.44 -3.38
N GLU A 106 17.12 4.03 -3.30
CA GLU A 106 16.97 5.48 -3.16
C GLU A 106 16.32 5.88 -1.84
N LYS A 107 15.18 5.28 -1.48
CA LYS A 107 14.37 5.78 -0.36
C LYS A 107 14.85 5.28 1.00
N TYR A 108 15.48 4.10 1.03
CA TYR A 108 15.99 3.42 2.21
C TYR A 108 17.40 2.85 1.95
N SER A 109 18.25 3.60 1.22
CA SER A 109 19.62 3.18 0.90
C SER A 109 20.45 2.83 2.13
N GLU A 110 20.23 3.57 3.22
CA GLU A 110 20.94 3.45 4.50
C GLU A 110 20.38 2.36 5.44
N ALA A 111 19.28 1.72 5.05
CA ALA A 111 18.73 0.58 5.78
C ALA A 111 19.60 -0.66 5.55
N GLU A 112 19.75 -1.44 6.62
CA GLU A 112 20.41 -2.74 6.57
C GLU A 112 19.46 -3.76 5.94
N VAL A 113 18.19 -3.75 6.36
CA VAL A 113 17.14 -4.60 5.82
C VAL A 113 15.79 -3.88 5.87
N ILE A 114 15.01 -3.99 4.80
CA ILE A 114 13.62 -3.55 4.75
C ILE A 114 12.74 -4.74 5.10
N ARG A 115 11.99 -4.63 6.20
CA ARG A 115 10.98 -5.63 6.58
C ARG A 115 9.68 -5.28 5.90
N LEU A 116 9.36 -5.99 4.83
CA LEU A 116 8.24 -5.72 3.93
C LEU A 116 7.02 -6.55 4.31
N VAL A 117 6.00 -5.90 4.86
CA VAL A 117 4.67 -6.49 5.07
C VAL A 117 3.85 -6.30 3.81
N THR A 118 3.39 -7.39 3.20
CA THR A 118 2.59 -7.35 1.97
C THR A 118 1.62 -8.52 1.87
N ASP A 119 0.64 -8.43 0.96
CA ASP A 119 -0.29 -9.52 0.71
C ASP A 119 0.36 -10.64 -0.13
N ASN A 120 -0.44 -11.65 -0.51
CA ASN A 120 0.05 -12.83 -1.25
C ASN A 120 -0.12 -12.69 -2.77
N LEU A 121 -0.19 -11.47 -3.29
CA LEU A 121 -0.33 -11.25 -4.73
C LEU A 121 0.80 -11.96 -5.49
N ASN A 122 0.48 -12.50 -6.66
CA ASN A 122 1.40 -13.33 -7.43
C ASN A 122 2.69 -12.61 -7.87
N ILE A 123 2.77 -11.28 -7.74
CA ILE A 123 3.96 -10.47 -8.02
C ILE A 123 4.79 -10.16 -6.76
N HIS A 124 4.26 -10.38 -5.56
CA HIS A 124 4.96 -10.19 -4.29
C HIS A 124 5.85 -11.38 -3.98
N LYS A 125 6.87 -11.58 -4.82
CA LYS A 125 7.80 -12.71 -4.67
C LYS A 125 9.13 -12.40 -5.31
N GLU A 126 10.17 -13.07 -4.84
CA GLU A 126 11.54 -12.94 -5.34
C GLU A 126 11.65 -13.13 -6.86
N LYS A 127 10.84 -14.03 -7.44
CA LYS A 127 10.78 -14.24 -8.89
C LYS A 127 10.53 -12.95 -9.69
N SER A 128 9.85 -11.96 -9.11
CA SER A 128 9.62 -10.68 -9.78
C SER A 128 10.91 -9.89 -10.04
N PHE A 129 11.91 -10.04 -9.16
CA PHE A 129 13.20 -9.37 -9.32
C PHE A 129 14.03 -10.04 -10.41
N TYR A 130 14.07 -11.36 -10.45
CA TYR A 130 14.73 -12.12 -11.53
C TYR A 130 14.05 -11.98 -12.89
N GLU A 131 12.75 -11.68 -12.92
CA GLU A 131 12.03 -11.33 -14.15
C GLU A 131 12.40 -9.94 -14.67
N ALA A 132 12.79 -9.02 -13.78
CA ALA A 132 13.01 -7.61 -14.10
C ALA A 132 14.48 -7.23 -14.29
N PHE A 133 15.40 -7.94 -13.61
CA PHE A 133 16.81 -7.58 -13.49
C PHE A 133 17.73 -8.76 -13.80
N SER A 134 19.03 -8.49 -13.93
CA SER A 134 20.04 -9.55 -13.97
C SER A 134 20.08 -10.31 -12.63
N GLU A 135 20.62 -11.53 -12.62
CA GLU A 135 20.72 -12.34 -11.39
C GLU A 135 21.51 -11.60 -10.28
N GLU A 136 22.61 -10.95 -10.64
CA GLU A 136 23.44 -10.18 -9.71
C GLU A 136 22.66 -9.00 -9.11
N GLU A 137 21.96 -8.23 -9.95
CA GLU A 137 21.18 -7.09 -9.49
C GLU A 137 19.98 -7.52 -8.65
N ALA A 138 19.27 -8.58 -9.05
CA ALA A 138 18.16 -9.13 -8.29
C ALA A 138 18.60 -9.59 -6.89
N LYS A 139 19.72 -10.33 -6.78
CA LYS A 139 20.28 -10.75 -5.49
C LYS A 139 20.63 -9.55 -4.62
N LYS A 140 21.34 -8.56 -5.16
CA LYS A 140 21.73 -7.35 -4.41
C LYS A 140 20.53 -6.59 -3.84
N ILE A 141 19.41 -6.55 -4.57
CA ILE A 141 18.17 -5.92 -4.09
C ILE A 141 17.50 -6.80 -3.03
N LEU A 142 17.40 -8.11 -3.27
CA LEU A 142 16.76 -9.08 -2.38
C LEU A 142 17.51 -9.25 -1.05
N ASP A 143 18.83 -9.12 -1.03
CA ASP A 143 19.65 -9.16 0.20
C ASP A 143 19.26 -8.07 1.21
N LYS A 144 18.54 -7.03 0.77
CA LYS A 144 18.01 -5.95 1.61
C LYS A 144 16.52 -6.06 1.92
N ILE A 145 15.84 -7.17 1.57
CA ILE A 145 14.39 -7.33 1.75
C ILE A 145 14.09 -8.59 2.56
N GLU A 146 13.34 -8.42 3.64
CA GLU A 146 12.75 -9.50 4.43
C GLU A 146 11.23 -9.47 4.22
N PHE A 147 10.66 -10.54 3.65
CA PHE A 147 9.22 -10.60 3.34
C PHE A 147 8.41 -11.15 4.51
N HIS A 148 7.36 -10.42 4.89
CA HIS A 148 6.32 -10.85 5.82
C HIS A 148 4.96 -10.80 5.13
N TYR A 149 4.36 -11.97 4.93
CA TYR A 149 3.10 -12.06 4.20
C TYR A 149 1.92 -12.02 5.15
N THR A 150 0.92 -11.19 4.85
CA THR A 150 -0.36 -11.26 5.57
C THR A 150 -0.99 -12.66 5.40
N PRO A 151 -1.82 -13.10 6.36
CA PRO A 151 -2.71 -14.22 6.10
C PRO A 151 -3.61 -13.94 4.89
N LYS A 152 -4.07 -15.00 4.21
CA LYS A 152 -5.07 -14.86 3.14
C LYS A 152 -6.35 -14.26 3.72
N HIS A 153 -7.00 -13.38 2.97
CA HIS A 153 -8.20 -12.65 3.41
C HIS A 153 -8.00 -11.79 4.68
N ALA A 154 -6.77 -11.36 4.96
CA ALA A 154 -6.43 -10.51 6.10
C ALA A 154 -5.84 -9.14 5.70
N SER A 155 -6.37 -8.51 4.63
CA SER A 155 -5.88 -7.17 4.23
C SER A 155 -6.09 -6.12 5.33
N TRP A 156 -7.05 -6.33 6.23
CA TRP A 156 -7.24 -5.52 7.43
C TRP A 156 -6.01 -5.45 8.35
N LEU A 157 -5.06 -6.40 8.23
CA LEU A 157 -3.81 -6.43 9.00
C LEU A 157 -2.70 -5.60 8.34
N ASN A 158 -2.86 -5.18 7.08
CA ASN A 158 -1.86 -4.41 6.35
C ASN A 158 -2.08 -2.90 6.53
N ALA A 159 -1.15 -2.20 7.19
CA ALA A 159 -1.27 -0.76 7.40
C ALA A 159 -1.29 0.07 6.09
N ALA A 160 -0.85 -0.49 4.96
CA ALA A 160 -0.94 0.16 3.65
C ALA A 160 -2.41 0.42 3.24
N GLU A 161 -3.33 -0.48 3.59
CA GLU A 161 -4.76 -0.34 3.29
C GLU A 161 -5.38 0.88 4.01
N ILE A 162 -4.92 1.16 5.23
CA ILE A 162 -5.32 2.38 5.97
C ILE A 162 -4.84 3.62 5.23
N GLU A 163 -3.57 3.65 4.80
CA GLU A 163 -2.99 4.79 4.10
C GLU A 163 -3.63 5.00 2.72
N ILE A 164 -3.98 3.91 2.01
CA ILE A 164 -4.74 3.95 0.75
C ILE A 164 -6.13 4.56 0.97
N ASN A 165 -6.83 4.18 2.05
CA ASN A 165 -8.14 4.75 2.37
C ASN A 165 -8.05 6.28 2.61
N VAL A 166 -7.00 6.71 3.33
CA VAL A 166 -6.75 8.13 3.55
C VAL A 166 -6.42 8.86 2.24
N MET A 167 -5.63 8.23 1.35
CA MET A 167 -5.34 8.77 0.01
C MET A 167 -6.63 8.93 -0.82
N ASP A 168 -7.55 7.99 -0.74
CA ASP A 168 -8.85 8.11 -1.42
C ASP A 168 -9.66 9.27 -0.89
N ILE A 169 -9.79 9.38 0.43
CA ILE A 169 -10.58 10.46 1.04
C ILE A 169 -9.99 11.83 0.67
N GLU A 170 -8.67 11.96 0.68
CA GLU A 170 -8.00 13.26 0.54
C GLU A 170 -7.61 13.62 -0.90
N CYS A 171 -7.50 12.65 -1.81
CA CYS A 171 -6.89 12.86 -3.12
C CYS A 171 -7.59 12.08 -4.24
N THR A 172 -7.59 10.74 -4.16
CA THR A 172 -7.95 9.88 -5.29
C THR A 172 -9.43 9.49 -5.35
N GLY A 173 -10.26 9.91 -4.40
CA GLY A 173 -11.69 9.59 -4.34
C GLY A 173 -12.54 10.28 -5.41
N ARG A 174 -11.99 11.29 -6.09
CA ARG A 174 -12.64 12.01 -7.20
C ARG A 174 -12.39 11.38 -8.58
N ARG A 175 -13.09 11.91 -9.59
CA ARG A 175 -12.84 11.61 -11.00
C ARG A 175 -11.51 12.24 -11.43
N ILE A 176 -10.63 11.42 -12.03
CA ILE A 176 -9.35 11.84 -12.58
C ILE A 176 -9.23 11.17 -13.95
N GLY A 177 -9.28 11.96 -15.02
CA GLY A 177 -9.43 11.45 -16.38
C GLY A 177 -8.13 11.07 -17.08
N ASN A 178 -6.98 11.41 -16.53
CA ASN A 178 -5.69 11.15 -17.17
C ASN A 178 -4.62 10.77 -16.13
N ILE A 179 -3.67 9.93 -16.56
CA ILE A 179 -2.64 9.36 -15.67
C ILE A 179 -1.63 10.41 -15.19
N GLU A 180 -1.41 11.48 -15.96
CA GLU A 180 -0.43 12.51 -15.62
C GLU A 180 -0.92 13.38 -14.47
N THR A 181 -2.19 13.78 -14.51
CA THR A 181 -2.85 14.40 -13.36
C THR A 181 -2.86 13.44 -12.17
N LEU A 182 -3.16 12.15 -12.36
CA LEU A 182 -3.11 11.19 -11.25
C LEU A 182 -1.72 11.15 -10.58
N LYS A 183 -0.65 11.14 -11.37
CA LYS A 183 0.74 11.21 -10.87
C LYS A 183 0.98 12.47 -10.05
N ASN A 184 0.74 13.64 -10.65
CA ASN A 184 1.01 14.92 -10.00
C ASN A 184 0.24 15.10 -8.68
N GLU A 185 -1.01 14.64 -8.65
CA GLU A 185 -1.87 14.71 -7.47
C GLU A 185 -1.38 13.76 -6.36
N VAL A 186 -1.06 12.50 -6.72
CA VAL A 186 -0.51 11.51 -5.78
C VAL A 186 0.84 11.96 -5.24
N ASP A 187 1.74 12.47 -6.09
CA ASP A 187 3.06 12.95 -5.69
C ASP A 187 2.95 14.15 -4.74
N SER A 188 2.05 15.10 -5.05
CA SER A 188 1.78 16.26 -4.20
C SER A 188 1.18 15.84 -2.85
N TRP A 189 0.24 14.89 -2.86
CA TRP A 189 -0.37 14.35 -1.65
C TRP A 189 0.68 13.62 -0.78
N THR A 190 1.53 12.80 -1.38
CA THR A 190 2.60 12.06 -0.69
C THR A 190 3.61 13.02 -0.07
N LYS A 191 4.06 14.03 -0.82
CA LYS A 191 4.96 15.08 -0.31
C LYS A 191 4.36 15.77 0.90
N ARG A 192 3.12 16.26 0.80
CA ARG A 192 2.41 16.92 1.90
C ARG A 192 2.31 16.02 3.13
N ARG A 193 1.91 14.75 3.00
CA ARG A 193 1.78 13.86 4.17
C ARG A 193 3.13 13.53 4.83
N ASN A 194 4.18 13.38 4.03
CA ASN A 194 5.56 13.20 4.51
C ASN A 194 6.07 14.42 5.28
N GLU A 195 5.84 15.65 4.78
CA GLU A 195 6.20 16.89 5.48
C GLU A 195 5.53 16.99 6.85
N HIS A 196 4.27 16.56 6.94
CA HIS A 196 3.51 16.52 8.19
C HIS A 196 3.84 15.30 9.08
N LYS A 197 4.73 14.41 8.65
CA LYS A 197 5.10 13.15 9.32
C LYS A 197 3.89 12.39 9.87
N ARG A 198 2.82 12.30 9.07
CA ARG A 198 1.57 11.66 9.53
C ARG A 198 1.81 10.18 9.84
N LYS A 199 1.64 9.79 11.10
CA LYS A 199 1.80 8.40 11.57
C LYS A 199 0.45 7.69 11.62
N ILE A 200 0.48 6.36 11.67
CA ILE A 200 -0.67 5.53 12.01
C ILE A 200 -0.40 4.93 13.40
N GLU A 201 -1.31 5.20 14.34
CA GLU A 201 -1.26 4.57 15.66
C GLU A 201 -1.98 3.21 15.56
N TRP A 202 -1.19 2.14 15.39
CA TRP A 202 -1.74 0.78 15.33
C TRP A 202 -2.13 0.32 16.73
N LYS A 203 -3.38 -0.16 16.90
CA LYS A 203 -3.94 -0.53 18.22
C LYS A 203 -4.27 -2.01 18.38
N PHE A 204 -4.28 -2.78 17.30
CA PHE A 204 -4.66 -4.19 17.36
C PHE A 204 -3.43 -5.03 17.67
N THR A 205 -3.35 -5.55 18.89
CA THR A 205 -2.20 -6.30 19.43
C THR A 205 -2.41 -7.80 19.34
N ARG A 206 -1.35 -8.58 19.62
CA ARG A 206 -1.49 -10.04 19.81
C ARG A 206 -2.51 -10.39 20.88
N LYS A 207 -2.51 -9.67 22.00
CA LYS A 207 -3.51 -9.82 23.07
C LYS A 207 -4.93 -9.62 22.53
N ASN A 208 -5.15 -8.60 21.69
CA ASN A 208 -6.47 -8.39 21.09
C ASN A 208 -6.87 -9.51 20.14
N ALA A 209 -5.93 -10.06 19.38
CA ALA A 209 -6.17 -11.22 18.52
C ALA A 209 -6.60 -12.43 19.35
N ASP A 210 -5.88 -12.73 20.43
CA ASP A 210 -6.20 -13.85 21.33
C ASP A 210 -7.58 -13.68 21.98
N GLU A 211 -7.91 -12.49 22.48
CA GLU A 211 -9.20 -12.20 23.09
C GLU A 211 -10.37 -12.29 22.10
N LYS A 212 -10.18 -11.83 20.87
CA LYS A 212 -11.28 -11.72 19.88
C LYS A 212 -11.42 -12.94 18.98
N MET A 213 -10.32 -13.61 18.65
CA MET A 213 -10.24 -14.57 17.55
C MET A 213 -10.01 -16.01 18.00
N SER A 214 -9.49 -16.26 19.21
CA SER A 214 -9.12 -17.60 19.68
C SER A 214 -10.24 -18.64 19.61
N LYS A 215 -11.48 -18.22 19.88
CA LYS A 215 -12.68 -19.08 19.78
C LYS A 215 -13.00 -19.58 18.37
N TYR A 216 -12.37 -19.01 17.34
CA TYR A 216 -12.54 -19.40 15.94
C TYR A 216 -11.32 -20.18 15.40
N TYR A 217 -10.34 -20.48 16.24
CA TYR A 217 -9.15 -21.23 15.83
C TYR A 217 -9.52 -22.67 15.52
N VAL A 218 -9.09 -23.14 14.36
CA VAL A 218 -9.19 -24.54 13.99
C VAL A 218 -7.81 -25.19 14.05
N LYS A 219 -7.79 -26.52 14.21
CA LYS A 219 -6.56 -27.31 14.17
C LYS A 219 -5.95 -27.28 12.79
#